data_AF-A0A9N9AWU6-F1
#
_entry.id   AF-A0A9N9AWU6-F1
#
_cell.length_a   1.000
_cell.length_b   1.000
_cell.length_c   1.000
_cell.angle_alpha   90.00
_cell.angle_beta   90.00
_cell.angle_gamma   90.00
#
_symmetry.space_group_name_H-M   'P 1'
#
loop_
_entity.id
_entity.type
_entity.pdbx_description
1 polymer ?
#
loop_
_entity_poly.entity_id
_entity_poly.type
_entity_poly.pdbx_seq_one_letter_code
_entity_poly.pdbx_strand_id
1 'polypeptide(L)'
;MNYRIDLRREQVVKLIEEQDLTTLLQYDQLTHELSTFPYFSNFKEAHRIPSWTDRIIFKTRLSEIIENIRYESHINVIGFSDHLPITGIFLVEFNWQRERELLVQVSIPKLGKEVPLAKQTK
;
A
#
# COMPACT_ATOMS: atom_id res chain seq x y z
N MET A 1 10.95 8.82 1.44
CA MET A 1 11.08 10.15 0.79
C MET A 1 11.02 9.94 -0.71
N ASN A 2 10.27 10.77 -1.43
CA ASN A 2 10.11 10.70 -2.89
C ASN A 2 10.98 11.77 -3.57
N TYR A 3 12.31 11.66 -3.43
CA TYR A 3 13.24 12.55 -4.12
C TYR A 3 13.12 12.39 -5.64
N ARG A 4 13.24 13.50 -6.37
CA ARG A 4 13.09 13.57 -7.83
C ARG A 4 14.29 14.31 -8.43
N ILE A 5 14.41 14.23 -9.75
CA ILE A 5 15.34 15.08 -10.50
C ILE A 5 14.72 16.48 -10.62
N ASP A 6 15.45 17.52 -10.20
CA ASP A 6 15.03 18.92 -10.27
C ASP A 6 15.23 19.51 -11.67
N LEU A 7 14.61 18.87 -12.67
CA LEU A 7 14.61 19.27 -14.07
C LEU A 7 13.23 19.08 -14.69
N ARG A 8 12.96 19.84 -15.75
CA ARG A 8 11.77 19.63 -16.57
C ARG A 8 11.86 18.30 -17.32
N ARG A 9 10.70 17.65 -17.52
CA ARG A 9 10.61 16.32 -18.14
C ARG A 9 11.30 16.26 -19.50
N GLU A 10 11.15 17.30 -20.32
CA GLU A 10 11.74 17.34 -21.67
C GLU A 10 13.27 17.30 -21.61
N GLN A 11 13.86 18.00 -20.62
CA GLN A 11 15.31 18.03 -20.42
C GLN A 11 15.81 16.69 -19.88
N VAL A 12 15.07 16.08 -18.94
CA VAL A 12 15.38 14.75 -18.41
C VAL A 12 15.37 13.69 -19.51
N VAL A 13 14.33 13.67 -20.35
CA VAL A 13 14.21 12.72 -21.45
C VAL A 13 15.38 12.87 -22.42
N LYS A 14 15.72 14.11 -22.81
CA LYS A 14 16.87 14.37 -23.67
C LYS A 14 18.19 13.83 -23.09
N LEU A 15 18.46 14.11 -21.83
CA LEU A 15 19.69 13.63 -21.16
C LEU A 15 19.74 12.10 -21.06
N ILE A 16 18.58 11.44 -20.87
CA ILE A 16 18.47 9.99 -20.89
C ILE A 16 18.79 9.43 -22.29
N GLU A 17 18.24 10.04 -23.35
CA GLU A 17 18.51 9.66 -24.74
C GLU A 17 19.99 9.83 -25.11
N GLU A 18 20.62 10.89 -24.61
CA GLU A 18 22.05 11.18 -24.80
C GLU A 18 22.97 10.33 -23.88
N GLN A 19 22.40 9.51 -23.00
CA GLN A 19 23.11 8.74 -21.96
C GLN A 19 23.99 9.61 -21.04
N ASP A 20 23.69 10.91 -20.92
CA ASP A 20 24.40 11.83 -20.02
C ASP A 20 23.81 11.75 -18.61
N LEU A 21 24.08 10.62 -17.96
CA LEU A 21 23.70 10.38 -16.57
C LEU A 21 24.48 11.28 -15.60
N THR A 22 25.63 11.81 -16.02
CA THR A 22 26.49 12.64 -15.18
C THR A 22 25.80 13.97 -14.88
N THR A 23 25.29 14.62 -15.92
CA THR A 23 24.51 15.85 -15.75
C THR A 23 23.19 15.58 -15.05
N LEU A 24 22.52 14.46 -15.32
CA LEU A 24 21.27 14.11 -14.63
C LEU A 24 21.46 14.01 -13.10
N LEU A 25 22.55 13.39 -12.65
CA LEU A 25 22.86 13.20 -11.23
C LEU A 25 23.15 14.51 -10.49
N GLN A 26 23.63 15.55 -11.18
CA GLN A 26 23.82 16.88 -10.58
C GLN A 26 22.51 17.52 -10.11
N TYR A 27 21.38 17.12 -10.71
CA TYR A 27 20.05 17.60 -10.37
C TYR A 27 19.26 16.61 -9.49
N ASP A 28 19.88 15.54 -9.00
CA ASP A 28 19.25 14.62 -8.07
C ASP A 28 19.11 15.26 -6.67
N GLN A 29 17.86 15.41 -6.22
CA GLN A 29 17.55 16.09 -4.95
C GLN A 29 18.16 15.37 -3.74
N LEU A 30 18.22 14.04 -3.76
CA LEU A 30 18.80 13.26 -2.66
C LEU A 30 20.31 13.52 -2.58
N THR A 31 21.02 13.45 -3.70
CA THR A 31 22.46 13.72 -3.78
C THR A 31 22.78 15.13 -3.30
N HIS A 32 21.97 16.12 -3.68
CA HIS A 32 22.09 17.48 -3.19
C HIS A 32 21.91 17.56 -1.66
N GLU A 33 20.88 16.96 -1.09
CA GLU A 33 20.67 16.98 0.36
C GLU A 33 21.78 16.26 1.14
N LEU A 34 22.24 15.10 0.66
CA LEU A 34 23.34 14.36 1.27
C LEU A 34 24.66 15.14 1.26
N SER A 35 24.92 15.93 0.21
CA SER A 35 26.12 16.76 0.10
C SER A 35 26.01 18.09 0.86
N THR A 36 24.81 18.65 0.97
CA THR A 36 24.57 19.98 1.55
C THR A 36 24.55 19.95 3.07
N PHE A 37 23.96 18.92 3.67
CA PHE A 37 23.75 18.88 5.12
C PHE A 37 24.75 17.94 5.80
N PRO A 38 25.67 18.46 6.65
CA PRO A 38 26.68 17.66 7.35
C PRO A 38 26.09 16.56 8.24
N TYR A 39 24.83 16.71 8.66
CA TYR A 39 24.07 15.70 9.40
C TYR A 39 23.96 14.37 8.63
N PHE A 40 23.94 14.41 7.30
CA PHE A 40 23.86 13.21 6.46
C PHE A 40 25.22 12.64 6.04
N SER A 41 26.34 13.19 6.51
CA SER A 41 27.70 12.79 6.09
C SER A 41 28.03 11.30 6.28
N ASN A 42 27.37 10.62 7.22
CA ASN A 42 27.54 9.18 7.48
C ASN A 42 26.46 8.30 6.85
N PHE A 43 25.51 8.89 6.12
CA PHE A 43 24.47 8.15 5.43
C PHE A 43 24.95 7.79 4.02
N LYS A 44 24.74 6.53 3.65
CA LYS A 44 24.90 6.07 2.26
C LYS A 44 23.55 5.58 1.78
N GLU A 45 23.24 5.84 0.52
CA GLU A 45 22.04 5.27 -0.10
C GLU A 45 22.12 3.74 -0.05
N ALA A 46 21.15 3.13 0.62
CA ALA A 46 21.09 1.69 0.75
C ALA A 46 20.59 1.09 -0.56
N HIS A 47 21.30 0.06 -1.05
CA HIS A 47 20.78 -0.75 -2.15
C HIS A 47 19.44 -1.35 -1.72
N ARG A 48 18.43 -1.25 -2.59
CA ARG A 48 17.14 -1.91 -2.38
C ARG A 48 17.38 -3.42 -2.29
N ILE A 49 17.10 -4.00 -1.12
CA ILE A 49 17.16 -5.46 -0.93
C ILE A 49 15.90 -6.07 -1.53
N PRO A 50 15.99 -7.06 -2.43
CA PRO A 50 14.82 -7.74 -2.96
C PRO A 50 13.92 -8.20 -1.82
N SER A 51 12.66 -7.78 -1.86
CA SER A 51 11.70 -7.98 -0.77
C SER A 51 10.31 -8.25 -1.33
N TRP A 52 9.56 -9.16 -0.72
CA TRP A 52 8.13 -9.35 -1.00
C TRP A 52 7.30 -8.35 -0.18
N THR A 53 7.33 -7.09 -0.60
CA THR A 53 6.64 -5.98 0.06
C THR A 53 5.12 -6.09 -0.05
N ASP A 54 4.65 -6.63 -1.17
CA ASP A 54 3.24 -6.75 -1.52
C ASP A 54 2.74 -8.16 -1.17
N ARG A 55 1.69 -8.25 -0.33
CA ARG A 55 1.18 -9.52 0.20
C ARG A 55 -0.34 -9.51 0.35
N ILE A 56 -0.98 -10.63 0.04
CA ILE A 56 -2.41 -10.85 0.31
C ILE A 56 -2.53 -11.95 1.35
N ILE A 57 -3.14 -11.63 2.50
CA ILE A 57 -3.34 -12.55 3.61
C ILE A 57 -4.83 -12.54 3.96
N PHE A 58 -5.39 -13.71 4.23
CA PHE A 58 -6.76 -13.85 4.69
C PHE A 58 -6.81 -14.57 6.03
N LYS A 59 -7.88 -14.34 6.79
CA LYS A 59 -8.18 -15.05 8.03
C LYS A 59 -9.65 -15.45 8.01
N THR A 60 -9.91 -16.68 8.40
CA THR A 60 -11.27 -17.21 8.52
C THR A 60 -11.48 -17.77 9.92
N ARG A 61 -12.73 -17.75 10.40
CA ARG A 61 -13.14 -18.46 11.63
C ARG A 61 -13.38 -19.96 11.37
N LEU A 62 -13.52 -20.32 10.10
CA LEU A 62 -13.91 -21.66 9.63
C LEU A 62 -12.95 -22.05 8.53
N SER A 63 -12.12 -23.07 8.75
CA SER A 63 -11.07 -23.45 7.82
C SER A 63 -11.58 -23.92 6.45
N GLU A 64 -12.82 -24.39 6.37
CA GLU A 64 -13.36 -25.06 5.18
C GLU A 64 -14.12 -24.14 4.22
N ILE A 65 -14.40 -22.88 4.58
CA ILE A 65 -15.21 -21.98 3.74
C ILE A 65 -14.42 -21.27 2.65
N ILE A 66 -13.09 -21.30 2.72
CA ILE A 66 -12.21 -20.53 1.84
C ILE A 66 -11.04 -21.39 1.40
N GLU A 67 -10.90 -21.50 0.08
CA GLU A 67 -9.78 -22.17 -0.58
C GLU A 67 -8.97 -21.13 -1.34
N ASN A 68 -7.65 -21.15 -1.18
CA ASN A 68 -6.76 -20.36 -2.03
C ASN A 68 -6.52 -21.13 -3.34
N ILE A 69 -7.11 -20.64 -4.42
CA ILE A 69 -6.96 -21.22 -5.75
C ILE A 69 -5.64 -20.79 -6.38
N ARG A 70 -5.19 -19.56 -6.10
CA ARG A 70 -3.97 -19.02 -6.70
C ARG A 70 -3.35 -17.94 -5.82
N TYR A 71 -2.03 -17.91 -5.79
CA TYR A 71 -1.23 -16.82 -5.24
C TYR A 71 0.06 -16.67 -6.06
N GLU A 72 0.15 -15.68 -6.93
CA GLU A 72 1.25 -15.54 -7.89
C GLU A 72 1.71 -14.09 -8.06
N SER A 73 2.96 -13.92 -8.50
CA SER A 73 3.51 -12.64 -8.97
C SER A 73 3.67 -12.65 -10.48
N HIS A 74 3.38 -11.53 -11.12
CA HIS A 74 3.41 -11.38 -12.57
C HIS A 74 4.77 -10.85 -13.05
N ILE A 75 5.79 -11.71 -13.01
CA ILE A 75 7.18 -11.34 -13.38
C ILE A 75 7.32 -10.85 -14.83
N ASN A 76 6.39 -11.22 -15.71
CA ASN A 76 6.41 -10.84 -17.12
C ASN A 76 5.96 -9.38 -17.36
N VAL A 77 5.44 -8.71 -16.33
CA VAL A 77 5.05 -7.30 -16.38
C VAL A 77 6.24 -6.45 -15.94
N ILE A 78 7.17 -6.23 -16.88
CA ILE A 78 8.41 -5.47 -16.64
C ILE A 78 8.25 -4.05 -17.22
N GLY A 79 8.74 -3.05 -16.50
CA GLY A 79 8.90 -1.67 -17.02
C GLY A 79 7.79 -0.68 -16.70
N PHE A 80 6.70 -1.11 -16.04
CA PHE A 80 5.59 -0.21 -15.65
C PHE A 80 5.72 0.32 -14.22
N SER A 81 6.39 -0.41 -13.32
CA SER A 81 6.55 -0.10 -11.91
C SER A 81 7.80 -0.80 -11.38
N ASP A 82 8.38 -0.29 -10.29
CA ASP A 82 9.42 -0.94 -9.50
C ASP A 82 8.88 -2.07 -8.60
N HIS A 83 7.55 -2.22 -8.54
CA HIS A 83 6.85 -3.33 -7.91
C HIS A 83 6.18 -4.24 -8.95
N LEU A 84 6.30 -5.56 -8.75
CA LEU A 84 5.61 -6.54 -9.56
C LEU A 84 4.16 -6.73 -9.08
N PRO A 85 3.16 -6.77 -9.97
CA PRO A 85 1.80 -7.09 -9.59
C PRO A 85 1.71 -8.49 -8.96
N ILE A 86 0.90 -8.62 -7.91
CA ILE A 86 0.57 -9.91 -7.29
C ILE A 86 -0.93 -10.22 -7.47
N THR A 87 -1.29 -11.50 -7.52
CA THR A 87 -2.67 -11.96 -7.66
C THR A 87 -2.97 -13.03 -6.62
N GLY A 88 -4.08 -12.86 -5.91
CA GLY A 88 -4.65 -13.88 -5.02
C GLY A 88 -6.07 -14.21 -5.47
N ILE A 89 -6.34 -15.48 -5.79
CA ILE A 89 -7.67 -15.98 -6.13
C ILE A 89 -8.14 -16.90 -5.02
N PHE A 90 -9.34 -16.64 -4.51
CA PHE A 90 -9.95 -17.41 -3.44
C PHE A 90 -11.33 -17.89 -3.89
N LEU A 91 -11.59 -19.18 -3.71
CA LEU A 91 -12.93 -19.73 -3.79
C LEU A 91 -13.54 -19.66 -2.40
N VAL A 92 -14.69 -19.01 -2.28
CA VAL A 92 -15.37 -18.80 -1.00
C VAL A 92 -16.77 -19.37 -1.07
N GLU A 93 -17.06 -20.32 -0.18
CA GLU A 93 -18.42 -20.81 0.02
C GLU A 93 -19.19 -19.84 0.90
N PHE A 94 -20.21 -19.20 0.32
CA PHE A 94 -21.04 -18.24 1.03
C PHE A 94 -22.42 -18.82 1.33
N ASN A 95 -22.75 -18.95 2.61
CA ASN A 95 -24.09 -19.35 3.06
C ASN A 95 -24.86 -18.14 3.62
N TRP A 96 -25.78 -17.62 2.81
CA TRP A 96 -26.62 -16.47 3.14
C TRP A 96 -27.49 -16.68 4.39
N GLN A 97 -27.92 -17.90 4.70
CA GLN A 97 -28.79 -18.18 5.85
C GLN A 97 -28.00 -18.11 7.16
N ARG A 98 -26.82 -18.73 7.19
CA ARG A 98 -25.91 -18.71 8.33
C ARG A 98 -25.48 -17.29 8.69
N GLU A 99 -25.16 -16.46 7.69
CA GLU A 99 -24.72 -15.09 7.95
C GLU A 99 -25.84 -14.22 8.55
N ARG A 100 -27.10 -14.44 8.13
CA ARG A 100 -28.26 -13.78 8.73
C ARG A 100 -28.43 -14.16 10.21
N GLU A 101 -28.24 -15.41 10.57
CA GLU A 101 -28.34 -15.87 11.96
C GLU A 101 -27.23 -15.29 12.84
N LEU A 102 -26.01 -15.19 12.32
CA LEU A 102 -24.89 -14.56 13.03
C LEU A 102 -25.13 -13.05 13.24
N LEU A 103 -25.67 -12.34 12.24
CA LEU A 103 -26.02 -10.92 12.37
C LEU A 103 -27.13 -10.67 13.39
N VAL A 104 -28.08 -11.60 13.53
CA VAL A 104 -29.15 -11.53 14.54
C VAL A 104 -28.62 -11.78 15.96
N GLN A 105 -27.57 -12.60 16.11
CA GLN A 105 -26.94 -12.89 17.40
C GLN A 105 -26.01 -11.77 17.90
N VAL A 106 -25.51 -10.90 17.02
CA VAL A 106 -24.81 -9.66 17.41
C VAL A 106 -25.86 -8.60 17.75
N SER A 107 -26.64 -8.85 18.80
CA SER A 107 -27.48 -7.82 19.40
C SER A 107 -26.60 -6.70 19.95
N ILE A 108 -26.76 -5.49 19.39
CA ILE A 108 -26.18 -4.24 19.90
C ILE A 108 -26.47 -4.17 21.41
N PRO A 109 -25.45 -3.96 22.28
CA PRO A 109 -25.73 -3.66 23.68
C PRO A 109 -26.62 -2.42 23.71
N LYS A 110 -27.87 -2.56 24.18
CA LYS A 110 -28.72 -1.40 24.45
C LYS A 110 -27.93 -0.50 25.40
N LEU A 111 -27.47 0.66 24.94
CA LEU A 111 -26.90 1.67 25.81
C LEU A 111 -28.05 2.21 26.66
N GLY A 112 -28.31 1.52 27.77
CA GLY A 112 -29.36 1.85 28.70
C GLY A 112 -29.01 3.13 29.43
N LYS A 113 -29.52 4.27 28.95
CA LYS A 113 -29.96 5.39 29.78
C LYS A 113 -31.18 6.02 29.12
N GLU A 114 -32.34 5.82 29.73
CA GLU A 114 -33.51 6.64 29.45
C GLU A 114 -33.15 8.10 29.74
N VAL A 115 -33.25 8.95 28.73
CA VAL A 115 -33.16 10.40 28.90
C VAL A 115 -34.58 10.87 29.27
N PRO A 116 -34.79 11.49 30.45
CA PRO A 116 -36.13 11.92 30.84
C PRO A 116 -36.63 13.00 29.88
N LEU A 117 -37.85 12.81 29.39
CA LEU A 117 -38.55 13.73 28.51
C LEU A 117 -38.73 15.08 29.23
N ALA A 118 -38.05 16.11 28.75
CA ALA A 118 -38.21 17.46 29.27
C ALA A 118 -39.68 17.88 29.13
N LYS A 119 -40.34 18.10 30.27
CA LYS A 119 -41.70 18.65 30.30
C LYS A 119 -41.65 20.04 29.69
N GLN A 120 -42.36 20.25 28.58
CA GLN A 120 -42.63 21.59 28.07
C GLN A 120 -43.55 22.31 29.06
N THR A 121 -43.02 23.32 29.74
CA THR A 121 -43.81 24.30 30.49
C THR A 121 -44.56 25.18 29.49
N LYS A 122 -45.87 25.35 29.74
CA LYS A 122 -46.72 26.36 29.08
C LYS A 122 -46.34 27.77 29.53
#